data_AF-A0A098LE82-F1
#
_entry.id   AF-A0A098LE82-F1
#
_cell.length_a   1.000
_cell.length_b   1.000
_cell.length_c   1.000
_cell.angle_alpha   90.00
_cell.angle_beta   90.00
_cell.angle_gamma   90.00
#
_symmetry.space_group_name_H-M   'P 1'
#
loop_
_entity.id
_entity.type
_entity.pdbx_description
1 polymer ?
#
loop_
_entity_poly.entity_id
_entity_poly.type
_entity_poly.pdbx_seq_one_letter_code
_entity_poly.pdbx_strand_id
1 'polypeptide(L)'
;MFLKAVYVENWKYREKPRRHKNIEDFTRAVEEEQRAYGESRFDWDISTEEIVRTVLDSLGKYISEGEFEDIAAELPQPLKDLVQIKIKT
;
A
#
# COMPACT_ATOMS: atom_id res chain seq x y z
N MET A 1 12.22 -5.44 15.37
CA MET A 1 11.53 -5.33 14.07
C MET A 1 10.83 -3.98 14.00
N PHE A 2 11.50 -2.95 13.48
CA PHE A 2 11.05 -1.55 13.58
C PHE A 2 9.87 -1.24 12.65
N LEU A 3 9.91 -1.73 11.41
CA LEU A 3 8.84 -1.52 10.43
C LEU A 3 7.49 -2.10 10.86
N LYS A 4 7.47 -3.25 11.55
CA LYS A 4 6.22 -3.77 12.12
C LYS A 4 5.69 -2.88 13.22
N ALA A 5 6.56 -2.34 14.08
CA ALA A 5 6.13 -1.44 15.15
C ALA A 5 5.45 -0.20 14.57
N VAL A 6 6.02 0.38 13.51
CA VAL A 6 5.41 1.48 12.74
C VAL A 6 4.12 1.03 12.05
N TYR A 7 4.10 -0.12 11.38
CA TYR A 7 2.92 -0.62 10.65
C TYR A 7 1.71 -0.87 11.56
N VAL A 8 1.94 -1.40 12.78
CA VAL A 8 0.85 -1.64 13.74
C VAL A 8 0.56 -0.43 14.62
N GLU A 9 1.33 0.65 14.47
CA GLU A 9 1.13 1.88 15.23
C GLU A 9 -0.25 2.45 14.90
N ASN A 10 -1.04 2.76 15.94
CA ASN A 10 -2.40 3.28 15.81
C ASN A 10 -3.42 2.35 15.10
N TRP A 11 -3.09 1.07 14.88
CA TRP A 11 -4.05 0.13 14.28
C TRP A 11 -5.23 -0.10 15.23
N LYS A 12 -6.43 0.28 14.78
CA LYS A 12 -7.68 -0.01 15.49
C LYS A 12 -8.33 -1.25 14.90
N TYR A 13 -8.61 -2.23 15.75
CA TYR A 13 -9.38 -3.42 15.36
C TYR A 13 -10.74 -3.00 14.79
N ARG A 14 -11.15 -3.67 13.71
CA ARG A 14 -12.47 -3.54 13.10
C ARG A 14 -12.99 -4.93 12.81
N GLU A 15 -14.25 -5.17 13.14
CA GLU A 15 -14.92 -6.43 12.79
C GLU A 15 -14.98 -6.67 11.28
N LYS A 16 -15.03 -5.58 10.48
CA LYS A 16 -14.93 -5.62 9.02
C LYS A 16 -13.79 -4.73 8.53
N PRO A 17 -12.88 -5.23 7.67
CA PRO A 17 -11.82 -4.42 7.11
C PRO A 17 -12.39 -3.34 6.16
N ARG A 18 -11.67 -2.23 6.02
CA ARG A 18 -11.97 -1.23 4.98
C ARG A 18 -11.71 -1.88 3.62
N ARG A 19 -12.70 -1.86 2.73
CA ARG A 19 -12.59 -2.35 1.36
C ARG A 19 -12.80 -1.19 0.39
N HIS A 20 -11.78 -0.91 -0.40
CA HIS A 20 -11.82 0.11 -1.46
C HIS A 20 -12.14 -0.59 -2.78
N LYS A 21 -13.10 -0.07 -3.55
CA LYS A 21 -13.61 -0.75 -4.75
C LYS A 21 -12.82 -0.40 -6.00
N ASN A 22 -12.19 0.76 -6.00
CA ASN A 22 -11.43 1.30 -7.12
C ASN A 22 -10.14 1.96 -6.60
N ILE A 23 -9.26 2.31 -7.53
CA ILE A 23 -7.94 2.86 -7.22
C ILE A 23 -8.05 4.27 -6.62
N GLU A 24 -9.04 5.04 -7.04
CA GLU A 24 -9.26 6.41 -6.59
C GLU A 24 -9.65 6.44 -5.11
N ASP A 25 -10.51 5.52 -4.67
CA ASP A 25 -10.91 5.37 -3.27
C ASP A 25 -9.74 4.91 -2.40
N PHE A 26 -8.84 4.09 -2.94
CA PHE A 26 -7.65 3.63 -2.23
C PHE A 26 -6.60 4.73 -2.10
N THR A 27 -6.23 5.37 -3.21
CA THR A 27 -5.24 6.46 -3.23
C THR A 27 -5.70 7.67 -2.40
N ARG A 28 -6.98 8.02 -2.44
CA ARG A 28 -7.54 9.04 -1.54
C ARG A 28 -7.40 8.67 -0.07
N ALA A 29 -7.64 7.39 0.29
CA ALA A 29 -7.45 6.94 1.66
C ALA A 29 -5.98 6.99 2.09
N VAL A 30 -5.04 6.67 1.20
CA VAL A 30 -3.61 6.84 1.45
C VAL A 30 -3.29 8.31 1.70
N GLU A 31 -3.75 9.21 0.83
CA GLU A 31 -3.53 10.66 0.98
C GLU A 31 -4.09 11.21 2.31
N GLU A 32 -5.28 10.75 2.71
CA GLU A 32 -5.90 11.12 3.99
C GLU A 32 -5.05 10.67 5.19
N GLU A 33 -4.55 9.42 5.18
CA GLU A 33 -3.69 8.90 6.25
C GLU A 33 -2.33 9.65 6.26
N GLN A 34 -1.72 9.90 5.09
CA GLN A 34 -0.49 10.70 4.96
C GLN A 34 -0.67 12.10 5.56
N ARG A 35 -1.79 12.77 5.25
CA ARG A 35 -2.14 14.08 5.79
C ARG A 35 -2.32 14.06 7.31
N ALA A 36 -2.89 12.97 7.85
CA ALA A 36 -3.15 12.82 9.28
C ALA A 36 -1.86 12.64 10.11
N TYR A 37 -0.85 11.95 9.57
CA TYR A 37 0.40 11.64 10.28
C TYR A 37 1.60 12.52 9.91
N GLY A 38 1.37 13.63 9.19
CA GLY A 38 2.34 14.72 9.08
C GLY A 38 3.09 14.83 7.75
N GLU A 39 2.62 14.17 6.68
CA GLU A 39 3.17 14.37 5.34
C GLU A 39 2.83 15.72 4.69
N SER A 40 2.20 16.65 5.43
CA SER A 40 1.97 18.03 4.96
C SER A 40 3.26 18.81 4.62
N ARG A 41 4.44 18.20 4.78
CA ARG A 41 5.75 18.75 4.44
C ARG A 41 6.47 18.05 3.28
N PHE A 42 5.92 17.00 2.70
CA PHE A 42 6.50 16.36 1.53
C PHE A 42 5.71 16.74 0.29
N ASP A 43 6.21 17.75 -0.42
CA ASP A 43 5.78 18.03 -1.79
C ASP A 43 6.44 16.96 -2.68
N TRP A 44 5.85 15.77 -2.69
CA TRP A 44 6.31 14.70 -3.58
C TRP A 44 6.00 15.16 -5.01
N ASP A 45 7.03 15.27 -5.86
CA ASP A 45 6.89 15.55 -7.29
C ASP A 45 6.19 14.41 -8.08
N ILE A 46 5.52 13.48 -7.39
CA ILE A 46 4.89 12.28 -7.92
C ILE A 46 3.49 12.09 -7.31
N SER A 47 2.59 11.46 -8.06
CA SER A 47 1.23 11.17 -7.60
C SER A 47 1.22 10.14 -6.47
N THR A 48 0.17 10.16 -5.63
CA THR A 48 -0.06 9.13 -4.60
C THR A 48 -0.08 7.72 -5.18
N GLU A 49 -0.54 7.57 -6.42
CA GLU A 49 -0.51 6.30 -7.16
C GLU A 49 0.92 5.80 -7.40
N GLU A 50 1.83 6.69 -7.82
CA GLU A 50 3.25 6.36 -8.02
C GLU A 50 3.94 6.05 -6.68
N ILE A 51 3.55 6.74 -5.60
CA ILE A 51 4.03 6.44 -4.23
C ILE A 51 3.62 5.02 -3.83
N VAL A 52 2.33 4.68 -3.99
CA VAL A 52 1.78 3.35 -3.70
C VAL A 52 2.54 2.28 -4.48
N ARG A 53 2.73 2.49 -5.79
CA ARG A 53 3.50 1.55 -6.64
C ARG A 53 4.92 1.38 -6.11
N THR A 54 5.61 2.48 -5.81
CA THR A 54 7.00 2.46 -5.31
C THR A 54 7.13 1.68 -4.01
N VAL A 55 6.17 1.83 -3.10
CA VAL A 55 6.14 1.10 -1.82
C VAL A 55 5.90 -0.39 -2.04
N LEU A 56 4.93 -0.77 -2.87
CA LEU A 56 4.61 -2.18 -3.13
C LEU A 56 5.74 -2.90 -3.90
N ASP A 57 6.33 -2.25 -4.90
CA ASP A 57 7.50 -2.75 -5.63
C ASP A 57 8.72 -2.92 -4.71
N SER A 58 8.87 -2.03 -3.72
CA SER A 58 9.93 -2.14 -2.72
C SER A 58 9.63 -3.28 -1.75
N LEU A 59 8.40 -3.41 -1.26
CA LEU A 59 7.98 -4.47 -0.34
C LEU A 59 8.20 -5.86 -0.94
N GLY A 60 7.87 -6.05 -2.21
CA GLY A 60 8.06 -7.33 -2.92
C GLY A 60 9.51 -7.83 -2.97
N LYS A 61 10.50 -6.96 -2.72
CA LYS A 61 11.92 -7.36 -2.63
C LYS A 61 12.28 -7.97 -1.27
N TYR A 62 11.45 -7.78 -0.25
CA TYR A 62 11.74 -8.13 1.14
C TYR A 62 10.80 -9.17 1.76
N ILE A 63 9.70 -9.50 1.08
CA ILE A 63 8.79 -10.58 1.49
C ILE A 63 8.98 -11.81 0.61
N SER A 64 8.53 -12.97 1.08
CA SER A 64 8.56 -14.19 0.28
C SER A 64 7.61 -14.11 -0.91
N GLU A 65 7.84 -14.95 -1.92
CA GLU A 65 6.97 -15.06 -3.09
C GLU A 65 5.54 -15.41 -2.69
N GLY A 66 5.34 -16.39 -1.79
CA GLY A 66 4.01 -16.76 -1.31
C GLY A 66 3.29 -15.62 -0.56
N GLU A 67 3.99 -14.87 0.30
CA GLU A 67 3.39 -13.70 0.95
C GLU A 67 3.00 -12.61 -0.04
N PHE A 68 3.80 -12.43 -1.09
CA PHE A 68 3.50 -11.46 -2.15
C PHE A 68 2.30 -11.91 -2.99
N GLU A 69 2.20 -13.19 -3.34
CA GLU A 69 1.04 -13.78 -4.03
C GLU A 69 -0.24 -13.62 -3.22
N ASP A 70 -0.19 -13.88 -1.91
CA ASP A 70 -1.33 -13.70 -1.00
C ASP A 70 -1.80 -12.24 -0.96
N ILE A 71 -0.86 -11.28 -0.86
CA ILE A 71 -1.19 -9.85 -0.92
C ILE A 71 -1.82 -9.51 -2.27
N ALA A 72 -1.19 -9.95 -3.36
CA ALA A 72 -1.68 -9.68 -4.71
C ALA A 72 -3.10 -10.22 -4.89
N ALA A 73 -3.41 -11.42 -4.40
CA ALA A 73 -4.74 -12.02 -4.51
C ALA A 73 -5.86 -11.13 -3.94
N GLU A 74 -5.59 -10.44 -2.83
CA GLU A 74 -6.54 -9.55 -2.13
C GLU A 74 -6.66 -8.15 -2.76
N LEU A 75 -5.75 -7.76 -3.67
CA LEU A 75 -5.84 -6.48 -4.36
C LEU A 75 -6.94 -6.48 -5.44
N PRO A 76 -7.72 -5.40 -5.59
CA PRO A 76 -8.61 -5.22 -6.72
C PRO A 76 -7.80 -5.08 -8.03
N GLN A 77 -8.41 -5.43 -9.17
CA GLN A 77 -7.73 -5.46 -10.47
C GLN A 77 -6.94 -4.18 -10.80
N PRO A 78 -7.48 -2.97 -10.60
CA PRO A 78 -6.73 -1.74 -10.88
C PRO A 78 -5.42 -1.61 -10.08
N LEU A 79 -5.37 -2.13 -8.85
CA LEU A 79 -4.16 -2.14 -8.02
C LEU A 79 -3.17 -3.23 -8.48
N LYS A 80 -3.67 -4.38 -8.93
CA LYS A 80 -2.84 -5.43 -9.54
C LYS A 80 -2.13 -4.94 -10.79
N ASP A 81 -2.79 -4.12 -11.60
CA ASP A 81 -2.21 -3.58 -12.83
C ASP A 81 -1.10 -2.55 -12.55
N LEU A 82 -1.18 -1.85 -11.41
CA LEU A 82 -0.16 -0.87 -10.99
C LEU A 82 1.10 -1.53 -10.46
N VAL A 83 0.95 -2.60 -9.68
CA VAL A 83 2.11 -3.36 -9.22
C VAL A 83 2.58 -4.17 -10.42
N GLN A 84 3.73 -3.83 -11.01
CA GLN A 84 4.35 -4.73 -11.97
C GLN A 84 4.78 -5.97 -11.19
N ILE A 85 3.89 -6.96 -11.08
CA ILE A 85 4.18 -8.27 -10.50
C ILE A 85 5.14 -8.95 -11.48
N LYS A 86 6.39 -8.50 -11.48
CA LYS A 86 7.51 -9.22 -12.07
C LYS A 86 7.83 -10.31 -11.07
N ILE A 87 7.10 -11.41 -11.18
CA ILE A 87 7.56 -12.69 -10.67
C ILE A 87 8.98 -12.84 -11.22
N LYS A 88 9.97 -12.88 -10.32
CA LYS A 88 11.35 -13.16 -10.71
C LYS A 88 11.33 -14.48 -11.46
N THR A 89 11.56 -14.42 -12.77
CA THR A 89 11.82 -15.60 -13.59
C THR A 89 13.19 -16.17 -13.25
#